data_AF-A0A2U3K0J0-F1
#
_entry.id   AF-A0A2U3K0J0-F1
#
_cell.length_a   1.000
_cell.length_b   1.000
_cell.length_c   1.000
_cell.angle_alpha   90.00
_cell.angle_beta   90.00
_cell.angle_gamma   90.00
#
_symmetry.space_group_name_H-M   'P 1'
#
loop_
_entity.id
_entity.type
_entity.pdbx_description
1 polymer ?
#
loop_
_entity_poly.entity_id
_entity_poly.type
_entity_poly.pdbx_seq_one_letter_code
_entity_poly.pdbx_strand_id
1 'polypeptide(L)'
;MDSNHGKVYSFFANYDGTNAAVVQSTLNSSGLTSPVVANVGTESTTVKMHAGVPDNNYYSLPSANFPGYIYVCGNPGGTTANLYRIGFTSNTTTMSTTATSLLSLSTSAEECSPPTEVFNNGSNTDWLALGIPANCAFGGLTGGCVETFNISAFQPNTAYALHQQVLDSNGNLQTVSTAGTSASSAPITWSSTSGGTTTSNTVTFTYAGPLTATAASSAPGGTSGIIIDNVSGNLAAPAFQNSHVYTRNTVITDGTNLQEVTVAGTSQTSGTPGWNATVGGTTTSGTVTFTNIGPAYSHTSSFYYATLASGQTCGVAGGTNVSGCAVNRTQSGLQ
;
A
#
# COMPACT_ATOMS: atom_id res chain seq x y z
N MET A 1 -3.21 2.61 17.71
CA MET A 1 -2.30 2.44 18.86
C MET A 1 -1.10 1.69 18.35
N ASP A 2 0.09 2.15 18.66
CA ASP A 2 1.33 1.40 18.46
C ASP A 2 1.83 0.88 19.81
N SER A 3 1.68 -0.42 20.02
CA SER A 3 2.12 -1.09 21.23
C SER A 3 3.63 -1.21 21.34
N ASN A 4 4.36 -1.20 20.22
CA ASN A 4 5.81 -1.42 20.22
C ASN A 4 6.54 -0.18 20.74
N HIS A 5 6.03 1.02 20.46
CA HIS A 5 6.60 2.27 20.95
C HIS A 5 5.74 2.97 22.03
N GLY A 6 4.63 2.35 22.46
CA GLY A 6 3.72 2.88 23.47
C GLY A 6 3.09 4.21 23.03
N LYS A 7 2.71 4.34 21.75
CA LYS A 7 2.15 5.58 21.19
C LYS A 7 0.69 5.42 20.82
N VAL A 8 -0.08 6.48 21.04
CA VAL A 8 -1.48 6.58 20.62
C VAL A 8 -1.65 7.83 19.76
N TYR A 9 -2.20 7.66 18.58
CA TYR A 9 -2.49 8.73 17.64
C TYR A 9 -3.99 8.99 17.64
N SER A 10 -4.37 10.25 17.81
CA SER A 10 -5.75 10.73 17.74
C SER A 10 -5.86 11.76 16.63
N PHE A 11 -6.98 11.73 15.90
CA PHE A 11 -7.20 12.53 14.70
C PHE A 11 -8.45 13.38 14.91
N PHE A 12 -8.28 14.70 14.91
CA PHE A 12 -9.34 15.67 15.17
C PHE A 12 -9.64 16.50 13.92
N ALA A 13 -10.88 16.47 13.45
CA ALA A 13 -11.38 17.42 12.46
C ALA A 13 -11.50 18.84 13.02
N ASN A 14 -11.73 18.97 14.33
CA ASN A 14 -11.69 20.24 15.07
C ASN A 14 -11.03 19.96 16.43
N TYR A 15 -9.82 20.48 16.61
CA TYR A 15 -9.02 20.29 17.82
C TYR A 15 -9.16 21.45 18.81
N ASP A 16 -9.07 22.69 18.32
CA ASP A 16 -9.02 23.91 19.14
C ASP A 16 -9.97 25.02 18.65
N GLY A 17 -10.92 24.68 17.77
CA GLY A 17 -11.82 25.65 17.13
C GLY A 17 -11.17 26.46 16.00
N THR A 18 -9.92 26.18 15.63
CA THR A 18 -9.22 26.80 14.49
C THR A 18 -8.58 25.77 13.57
N ASN A 19 -7.98 24.74 14.15
CA ASN A 19 -7.18 23.74 13.45
C ASN A 19 -7.82 22.36 13.56
N ALA A 20 -7.63 21.58 12.50
CA ALA A 20 -7.61 20.13 12.63
C ALA A 20 -6.21 19.68 13.06
N ALA A 21 -6.13 18.56 13.77
CA ALA A 21 -4.87 18.13 14.35
C ALA A 21 -4.73 16.62 14.46
N VAL A 22 -3.50 16.15 14.24
CA VAL A 22 -3.06 14.84 14.75
C VAL A 22 -2.41 15.08 16.10
N VAL A 23 -2.79 14.26 17.08
CA VAL A 23 -2.20 14.30 18.42
C VAL A 23 -1.56 12.95 18.70
N GLN A 24 -0.26 12.95 18.95
CA GLN A 24 0.44 11.78 19.45
C GLN A 24 0.57 11.90 20.97
N SER A 25 0.09 10.89 21.67
CA SER A 25 0.29 10.72 23.11
C SER A 25 1.16 9.50 23.39
N THR A 26 1.88 9.55 24.50
CA THR A 26 2.60 8.38 25.04
C THR A 26 1.71 7.67 26.05
N LEU A 27 1.53 6.36 25.89
CA LEU A 27 0.82 5.52 26.83
C LEU A 27 1.82 4.96 27.85
N ASN A 28 1.60 5.25 29.13
CA ASN A 28 2.33 4.66 30.24
C ASN A 28 1.37 4.01 31.24
N SER A 29 1.90 3.44 32.33
CA SER A 29 1.12 2.80 33.39
C SER A 29 0.07 3.70 34.07
N SER A 30 0.20 5.02 33.92
CA SER A 30 -0.67 6.03 34.50
C SER A 30 -1.64 6.64 33.47
N GLY A 31 -1.61 6.21 32.21
CA GLY A 31 -2.47 6.70 31.14
C GLY A 31 -1.74 7.41 30.00
N LEU A 32 -2.45 8.31 29.30
CA LEU A 32 -1.91 9.07 28.17
C LEU A 32 -1.21 10.35 28.65
N THR A 33 0.05 10.54 28.28
CA THR A 33 0.86 11.71 28.64
C THR A 33 1.62 12.29 27.44
N SER A 34 2.21 13.47 27.62
CA SER A 34 3.13 14.11 26.67
C SER A 34 2.53 14.27 25.26
N PRO A 35 1.41 15.00 25.11
CA PRO A 35 0.80 15.20 23.81
C PRO A 35 1.72 16.05 22.92
N VAL A 36 2.02 15.54 21.74
CA VAL A 36 2.59 16.31 20.64
C VAL A 36 1.48 16.54 19.63
N VAL A 37 1.34 17.76 19.14
CA VAL A 37 0.25 18.18 18.25
C VAL A 37 0.84 18.65 16.93
N ALA A 38 0.32 18.11 15.83
CA ALA A 38 0.60 18.56 14.47
C ALA A 38 -0.69 19.09 13.85
N ASN A 39 -0.70 20.37 13.51
CA ASN A 39 -1.86 20.97 12.84
C ASN A 39 -1.88 20.52 11.37
N VAL A 40 -3.03 20.05 10.91
CA VAL A 40 -3.28 19.46 9.59
C VAL A 40 -4.44 20.18 8.94
N GLY A 41 -4.17 21.38 8.43
CA GLY A 41 -5.18 22.25 7.85
C GLY A 41 -6.09 22.91 8.89
N THR A 42 -7.23 23.42 8.41
CA THR A 42 -8.21 24.19 9.20
C THR A 42 -9.29 23.28 9.80
N GLU A 43 -9.88 23.69 10.92
CA GLU A 43 -10.95 22.94 11.59
C GLU A 43 -12.21 22.75 10.73
N SER A 44 -13.00 21.74 11.06
CA SER A 44 -14.40 21.63 10.66
C SER A 44 -15.21 20.72 11.55
N THR A 45 -16.49 21.02 11.59
CA THR A 45 -17.52 20.24 12.27
C THR A 45 -18.28 19.31 11.34
N THR A 46 -18.10 19.44 10.00
CA THR A 46 -18.87 18.70 8.99
C THR A 46 -18.03 17.72 8.19
N VAL A 47 -16.78 18.07 7.87
CA VAL A 47 -15.86 17.20 7.12
C VAL A 47 -14.90 16.53 8.09
N LYS A 48 -14.78 15.21 7.99
CA LYS A 48 -13.98 14.43 8.92
C LYS A 48 -12.50 14.43 8.53
N MET A 49 -11.69 14.09 9.52
CA MET A 49 -10.32 13.66 9.32
C MET A 49 -10.24 12.17 9.62
N HIS A 50 -9.63 11.41 8.72
CA HIS A 50 -9.54 9.97 8.87
C HIS A 50 -8.29 9.58 9.64
N ALA A 51 -8.34 8.41 10.26
CA ALA A 51 -7.18 7.83 10.90
C ALA A 51 -6.07 7.64 9.86
N GLY A 52 -4.88 8.14 10.17
CA GLY A 52 -3.70 8.00 9.34
C GLY A 52 -3.00 6.66 9.51
N VAL A 53 -2.03 6.43 8.63
CA VAL A 53 -1.21 5.22 8.58
C VAL A 53 0.27 5.60 8.47
N PRO A 54 1.17 4.99 9.27
CA PRO A 54 2.61 5.17 9.12
C PRO A 54 3.16 4.41 7.90
N ASP A 55 4.25 4.90 7.32
CA ASP A 55 5.05 4.15 6.33
C ASP A 55 5.95 3.08 6.97
N ASN A 56 6.60 2.26 6.16
CA ASN A 56 7.51 1.24 6.67
C ASN A 56 8.71 1.82 7.45
N ASN A 57 9.15 3.03 7.11
CA ASN A 57 10.26 3.70 7.79
C ASN A 57 10.00 3.98 9.27
N TYR A 58 8.74 4.19 9.63
CA TYR A 58 8.34 4.29 11.03
C TYR A 58 8.68 3.02 11.82
N TYR A 59 8.52 1.85 11.20
CA TYR A 59 8.74 0.55 11.84
C TYR A 59 10.21 0.13 11.84
N SER A 60 11.03 0.64 10.93
CA SER A 60 12.47 0.34 10.83
C SER A 60 13.36 1.28 11.66
N LEU A 61 12.80 1.90 12.71
CA LEU A 61 13.41 2.92 13.59
C LEU A 61 13.80 4.22 12.85
N PRO A 62 12.91 5.23 12.84
CA PRO A 62 13.15 6.48 12.14
C PRO A 62 14.35 7.24 12.73
N SER A 63 15.12 7.91 11.86
CA SER A 63 16.24 8.78 12.25
C SER A 63 15.98 10.23 11.82
N ALA A 64 16.76 11.21 12.32
CA ALA A 64 16.64 12.62 11.92
C ALA A 64 16.86 12.81 10.41
N ASN A 65 17.58 11.87 9.82
CA ASN A 65 17.95 11.87 8.41
C ASN A 65 16.96 11.04 7.57
N PHE A 66 16.17 10.18 8.22
CA PHE A 66 15.18 9.25 7.62
C PHE A 66 13.94 9.24 8.50
N PRO A 67 13.21 10.36 8.58
CA PRO A 67 11.95 10.37 9.30
C PRO A 67 11.03 9.40 8.57
N GLY A 68 10.54 8.37 9.27
CA GLY A 68 9.29 7.76 8.85
C GLY A 68 8.19 8.82 8.86
N TYR A 69 7.12 8.56 8.18
CA TYR A 69 5.99 9.49 8.07
C TYR A 69 4.69 8.80 8.45
N ILE A 70 3.79 9.54 9.08
CA ILE A 70 2.37 9.18 9.13
C ILE A 70 1.63 9.99 8.06
N TYR A 71 0.91 9.28 7.21
CA TYR A 71 0.07 9.84 6.15
C TYR A 71 -1.36 9.93 6.65
N VAL A 72 -1.95 11.10 6.47
CA VAL A 72 -3.29 11.41 6.94
C VAL A 72 -4.05 12.04 5.81
N CYS A 73 -5.27 11.57 5.62
CA CYS A 73 -6.16 12.17 4.66
C CYS A 73 -7.32 12.86 5.37
N GLY A 74 -7.60 14.07 4.92
CA GLY A 74 -8.73 14.86 5.37
C GLY A 74 -8.65 16.24 4.76
N ASN A 75 -9.75 16.96 4.84
CA ASN A 75 -9.72 18.40 4.61
C ASN A 75 -10.87 19.04 5.39
N PRO A 76 -10.79 19.02 6.72
CA PRO A 76 -11.86 19.49 7.57
C PRO A 76 -12.37 20.86 7.11
N GLY A 77 -11.54 21.92 7.10
CA GLY A 77 -12.01 23.29 6.80
C GLY A 77 -11.79 23.83 5.38
N GLY A 78 -11.19 23.07 4.46
CA GLY A 78 -10.81 23.60 3.13
C GLY A 78 -11.77 23.23 2.00
N THR A 79 -11.36 23.45 0.76
CA THR A 79 -12.18 23.21 -0.45
C THR A 79 -11.89 21.91 -1.20
N THR A 80 -10.94 21.09 -0.77
CA THR A 80 -10.48 19.86 -1.46
C THR A 80 -9.95 18.82 -0.48
N ALA A 81 -10.27 17.53 -0.61
CA ALA A 81 -9.60 16.47 0.13
C ALA A 81 -8.07 16.59 -0.05
N ASN A 82 -7.29 16.55 1.04
CA ASN A 82 -5.84 16.71 0.98
C ASN A 82 -5.15 15.53 1.64
N LEU A 83 -4.03 15.12 1.03
CA LEU A 83 -3.07 14.21 1.64
C LEU A 83 -2.02 15.02 2.41
N TYR A 84 -1.93 14.76 3.71
CA TYR A 84 -0.89 15.30 4.58
C TYR A 84 0.09 14.21 4.97
N ARG A 85 1.31 14.61 5.27
CA ARG A 85 2.27 13.78 6.00
C ARG A 85 2.85 14.51 7.20
N ILE A 86 3.18 13.76 8.24
CA ILE A 86 3.87 14.25 9.43
C ILE A 86 5.09 13.36 9.65
N GLY A 87 6.28 13.95 9.69
CA GLY A 87 7.53 13.21 9.90
C GLY A 87 7.77 12.87 11.37
N PHE A 88 8.47 11.76 11.62
CA PHE A 88 8.95 11.39 12.95
C PHE A 88 10.39 11.84 13.16
N THR A 89 10.67 12.45 14.31
CA THR A 89 12.03 12.82 14.71
C THR A 89 12.79 11.58 15.20
N SER A 90 14.12 11.52 14.98
CA SER A 90 14.95 10.38 15.39
C SER A 90 14.75 10.02 16.86
N ASN A 91 14.86 8.72 17.14
CA ASN A 91 15.11 8.06 18.44
C ASN A 91 13.92 7.87 19.39
N THR A 92 12.79 8.55 19.21
CA THR A 92 11.66 8.45 20.16
C THR A 92 10.31 8.18 19.50
N THR A 93 10.27 7.95 18.18
CA THR A 93 9.02 7.88 17.37
C THR A 93 8.10 9.09 17.58
N THR A 94 8.67 10.21 18.03
CA THR A 94 7.95 11.45 18.32
C THR A 94 7.74 12.20 17.03
N MET A 95 6.48 12.47 16.70
CA MET A 95 6.10 13.18 15.49
C MET A 95 6.51 14.65 15.55
N SER A 96 6.71 15.23 14.38
CA SER A 96 6.86 16.67 14.19
C SER A 96 5.58 17.41 14.61
N THR A 97 5.71 18.65 15.06
CA THR A 97 4.57 19.57 15.27
C THR A 97 4.08 20.21 13.98
N THR A 98 4.77 19.96 12.86
CA THR A 98 4.43 20.51 11.54
C THR A 98 4.04 19.37 10.61
N ALA A 99 2.86 19.51 9.99
CA ALA A 99 2.44 18.67 8.88
C ALA A 99 2.75 19.33 7.54
N THR A 100 3.03 18.52 6.52
CA THR A 100 3.19 18.98 5.14
C THR A 100 1.97 18.54 4.34
N SER A 101 1.30 19.49 3.70
CA SER A 101 0.29 19.19 2.67
C SER A 101 1.03 18.74 1.41
N LEU A 102 0.82 17.50 0.99
CA LEU A 102 1.47 16.95 -0.20
C LEU A 102 0.69 17.29 -1.46
N LEU A 103 -0.62 17.05 -1.42
CA LEU A 103 -1.43 17.04 -2.63
C LEU A 103 -2.91 17.18 -2.34
N SER A 104 -3.62 17.90 -3.21
CA SER A 104 -5.08 17.88 -3.27
C SER A 104 -5.55 16.69 -4.10
N LEU A 105 -6.37 15.85 -3.47
CA LEU A 105 -6.87 14.57 -3.99
C LEU A 105 -8.23 14.72 -4.67
N SER A 106 -8.90 15.85 -4.48
CA SER A 106 -10.16 16.20 -5.14
C SER A 106 -10.14 17.63 -5.65
N THR A 107 -11.11 17.95 -6.50
CA THR A 107 -11.34 19.29 -7.06
C THR A 107 -12.47 20.05 -6.35
N SER A 108 -13.14 19.41 -5.38
CA SER A 108 -14.21 19.95 -4.55
C SER A 108 -14.10 19.45 -3.10
N ALA A 109 -14.93 19.98 -2.21
CA ALA A 109 -14.92 19.70 -0.78
C ALA A 109 -15.42 18.28 -0.45
N GLU A 110 -14.61 17.28 -0.80
CA GLU A 110 -14.88 15.86 -0.59
C GLU A 110 -14.18 15.35 0.68
N GLU A 111 -14.73 14.28 1.26
CA GLU A 111 -14.13 13.50 2.33
C GLU A 111 -13.42 12.29 1.72
N CYS A 112 -12.13 12.09 1.99
CA CYS A 112 -11.43 10.88 1.54
C CYS A 112 -11.67 9.68 2.46
N SER A 113 -11.31 8.47 2.04
CA SER A 113 -11.29 7.32 2.95
C SER A 113 -10.06 7.38 3.88
N PRO A 114 -10.05 6.60 4.98
CA PRO A 114 -8.81 6.29 5.67
C PRO A 114 -7.77 5.73 4.68
N PRO A 115 -6.52 6.23 4.69
CA PRO A 115 -5.45 5.67 3.90
C PRO A 115 -5.08 4.27 4.37
N THR A 116 -4.70 3.42 3.42
CA THR A 116 -4.12 2.09 3.64
C THR A 116 -2.70 2.11 3.09
N GLU A 117 -1.73 1.72 3.91
CA GLU A 117 -0.33 1.57 3.49
C GLU A 117 0.00 0.08 3.35
N VAL A 118 0.75 -0.25 2.31
CA VAL A 118 1.33 -1.58 2.13
C VAL A 118 2.76 -1.49 1.61
N PHE A 119 3.66 -1.97 2.46
CA PHE A 119 5.05 -2.19 2.10
C PHE A 119 5.22 -3.49 1.30
N ASN A 120 5.69 -3.35 0.07
CA ASN A 120 6.14 -4.46 -0.76
C ASN A 120 7.62 -4.73 -0.52
N ASN A 121 7.92 -5.67 0.38
CA ASN A 121 9.28 -6.07 0.72
C ASN A 121 10.08 -6.59 -0.47
N GLY A 122 9.43 -7.22 -1.46
CA GLY A 122 10.11 -7.77 -2.64
C GLY A 122 10.68 -6.69 -3.57
N SER A 123 10.05 -5.52 -3.60
CA SER A 123 10.48 -4.37 -4.42
C SER A 123 10.96 -3.17 -3.61
N ASN A 124 11.00 -3.30 -2.28
CA ASN A 124 11.26 -2.20 -1.34
C ASN A 124 10.42 -0.95 -1.68
N THR A 125 9.11 -1.15 -1.81
CA THR A 125 8.17 -0.10 -2.24
C THR A 125 7.03 0.07 -1.26
N ASP A 126 6.82 1.27 -0.74
CA ASP A 126 5.66 1.63 0.06
C ASP A 126 4.54 2.16 -0.86
N TRP A 127 3.37 1.49 -0.82
CA TRP A 127 2.18 1.92 -1.54
C TRP A 127 1.15 2.49 -0.57
N LEU A 128 0.66 3.68 -0.85
CA LEU A 128 -0.45 4.30 -0.14
C LEU A 128 -1.69 4.28 -1.02
N ALA A 129 -2.82 3.82 -0.52
CA ALA A 129 -4.09 3.80 -1.24
C ALA A 129 -5.21 4.44 -0.42
N LEU A 130 -6.07 5.21 -1.07
CA LEU A 130 -7.24 5.84 -0.47
C LEU A 130 -8.35 6.05 -1.50
N GLY A 131 -9.59 6.18 -1.05
CA GLY A 131 -10.74 6.49 -1.88
C GLY A 131 -11.15 7.96 -1.79
N ILE A 132 -11.70 8.48 -2.87
CA ILE A 132 -12.38 9.77 -2.94
C ILE A 132 -13.80 9.52 -3.49
N PRO A 133 -14.86 10.02 -2.84
CA PRO A 133 -16.24 9.71 -3.18
C PRO A 133 -16.75 10.40 -4.45
N ALA A 134 -16.14 11.52 -4.85
CA ALA A 134 -16.47 12.24 -6.07
C ALA A 134 -15.31 13.15 -6.51
N ASN A 135 -15.37 13.68 -7.72
CA ASN A 135 -14.54 14.82 -8.18
C ASN A 135 -13.02 14.67 -7.98
N CYS A 136 -12.50 13.47 -8.25
CA CYS A 136 -11.08 13.15 -8.05
C CYS A 136 -10.15 14.07 -8.84
N ALA A 137 -9.06 14.49 -8.19
CA ALA A 137 -8.04 15.33 -8.81
C ALA A 137 -7.26 14.56 -9.89
N PHE A 138 -7.02 13.27 -9.66
CA PHE A 138 -6.32 12.41 -10.60
C PHE A 138 -7.34 11.51 -11.30
N GLY A 139 -7.64 11.81 -12.58
CA GLY A 139 -8.59 11.04 -13.40
C GLY A 139 -9.93 11.71 -13.69
N GLY A 140 -10.26 12.86 -13.07
CA GLY A 140 -11.40 13.70 -13.45
C GLY A 140 -12.78 13.07 -13.31
N LEU A 141 -12.92 12.04 -12.47
CA LEU A 141 -14.15 11.28 -12.32
C LEU A 141 -15.07 11.94 -11.29
N THR A 142 -16.26 12.33 -11.73
CA THR A 142 -17.32 12.87 -10.86
C THR A 142 -17.91 11.82 -9.91
N GLY A 143 -17.84 10.54 -10.29
CA GLY A 143 -18.37 9.45 -9.50
C GLY A 143 -17.52 9.05 -8.30
N GLY A 144 -16.24 9.42 -8.25
CA GLY A 144 -15.29 8.97 -7.23
C GLY A 144 -14.26 7.98 -7.78
N CYS A 145 -13.20 7.77 -7.02
CA CYS A 145 -12.05 6.97 -7.42
C CYS A 145 -11.31 6.38 -6.22
N VAL A 146 -10.44 5.44 -6.51
CA VAL A 146 -9.32 5.10 -5.64
C VAL A 146 -8.06 5.65 -6.24
N GLU A 147 -7.28 6.35 -5.42
CA GLU A 147 -5.97 6.88 -5.75
C GLU A 147 -4.90 6.08 -5.02
N THR A 148 -3.87 5.65 -5.75
CA THR A 148 -2.72 4.92 -5.20
C THR A 148 -1.43 5.69 -5.47
N PHE A 149 -0.55 5.77 -4.48
CA PHE A 149 0.67 6.55 -4.51
C PHE A 149 1.87 5.69 -4.14
N ASN A 150 2.97 5.85 -4.86
CA ASN A 150 4.27 5.39 -4.39
C ASN A 150 4.82 6.39 -3.37
N ILE A 151 4.88 5.99 -2.10
CA ILE A 151 5.40 6.81 -1.00
C ILE A 151 6.75 6.31 -0.47
N SER A 152 7.42 5.44 -1.23
CA SER A 152 8.70 4.81 -0.85
C SER A 152 9.71 5.87 -0.48
N ALA A 153 10.08 5.93 0.80
CA ALA A 153 11.04 6.92 1.26
C ALA A 153 12.47 6.50 0.88
N PHE A 154 13.34 7.48 0.65
CA PHE A 154 14.76 7.24 0.48
C PHE A 154 15.36 6.56 1.73
N GLN A 155 16.05 5.44 1.50
CA GLN A 155 16.87 4.68 2.44
C GLN A 155 18.38 4.87 2.22
N PRO A 156 19.18 5.00 3.30
CA PRO A 156 20.65 4.97 3.23
C PRO A 156 21.17 3.55 2.96
N ASN A 157 22.42 3.45 2.50
CA ASN A 157 23.09 2.17 2.24
C ASN A 157 22.26 1.16 1.43
N THR A 158 21.37 1.66 0.59
CA THR A 158 20.37 0.84 -0.11
C THR A 158 20.70 0.81 -1.59
N ALA A 159 20.67 -0.39 -2.16
CA ALA A 159 20.81 -0.58 -3.59
C ALA A 159 19.49 -0.19 -4.27
N TYR A 160 19.59 0.69 -5.25
CA TYR A 160 18.48 1.12 -6.07
C TYR A 160 18.66 0.65 -7.51
N ALA A 161 17.61 0.04 -8.04
CA ALA A 161 17.56 -0.35 -9.44
C ALA A 161 17.22 0.86 -10.33
N LEU A 162 17.62 0.78 -11.61
CA LEU A 162 17.23 1.79 -12.60
C LEU A 162 15.70 1.92 -12.67
N HIS A 163 15.20 3.15 -12.77
CA HIS A 163 13.77 3.52 -12.76
C HIS A 163 13.02 3.30 -11.44
N GLN A 164 13.68 2.84 -10.38
CA GLN A 164 13.05 2.84 -9.05
C GLN A 164 12.74 4.27 -8.63
N GLN A 165 11.59 4.46 -7.99
CA GLN A 165 11.13 5.76 -7.52
C GLN A 165 11.24 5.87 -5.99
N VAL A 166 11.56 7.07 -5.51
CA VAL A 166 11.46 7.44 -4.10
C VAL A 166 10.73 8.78 -3.94
N LEU A 167 10.01 8.94 -2.85
CA LEU A 167 9.43 10.20 -2.40
C LEU A 167 10.43 10.93 -1.51
N ASP A 168 10.80 12.14 -1.90
CA ASP A 168 11.78 12.93 -1.17
C ASP A 168 11.20 13.71 0.01
N SER A 169 12.09 14.37 0.77
CA SER A 169 11.73 15.17 1.95
C SER A 169 10.94 16.44 1.61
N ASN A 170 10.91 16.86 0.33
CA ASN A 170 10.12 17.97 -0.17
C ASN A 170 8.75 17.52 -0.72
N GLY A 171 8.50 16.20 -0.81
CA GLY A 171 7.24 15.64 -1.29
C GLY A 171 7.22 15.43 -2.80
N ASN A 172 8.39 15.40 -3.44
CA ASN A 172 8.53 15.16 -4.87
C ASN A 172 9.02 13.74 -5.13
N LEU A 173 8.56 13.19 -6.26
CA LEU A 173 9.06 11.92 -6.77
C LEU A 173 10.42 12.11 -7.44
N GLN A 174 11.30 11.18 -7.16
CA GLN A 174 12.65 11.09 -7.69
C GLN A 174 12.81 9.72 -8.32
N THR A 175 13.22 9.67 -9.60
CA THR A 175 13.40 8.41 -10.33
C THR A 175 14.88 8.13 -10.50
N VAL A 176 15.31 6.91 -10.23
CA VAL A 176 16.71 6.50 -10.41
C VAL A 176 17.05 6.51 -11.90
N SER A 177 17.99 7.36 -12.29
CA SER A 177 18.54 7.47 -13.65
C SER A 177 19.88 6.77 -13.80
N THR A 178 20.58 6.51 -12.70
CA THR A 178 21.75 5.62 -12.64
C THR A 178 21.63 4.70 -11.43
N ALA A 179 21.52 3.39 -11.66
CA ALA A 179 21.45 2.39 -10.60
C ALA A 179 22.74 2.41 -9.75
N GLY A 180 22.60 2.13 -8.46
CA GLY A 180 23.73 2.11 -7.53
C GLY A 180 23.29 2.00 -6.09
N THR A 181 24.23 2.18 -5.17
CA THR A 181 23.98 2.16 -3.72
C THR A 181 24.08 3.57 -3.17
N SER A 182 23.08 3.96 -2.38
CA SER A 182 23.02 5.26 -1.72
C SER A 182 24.09 5.44 -0.64
N ALA A 183 24.37 6.69 -0.30
CA ALA A 183 25.31 7.03 0.77
C ALA A 183 24.81 6.57 2.15
N SER A 184 25.72 6.49 3.12
CA SER A 184 25.44 6.10 4.51
C SER A 184 24.79 7.22 5.35
N SER A 185 24.78 8.46 4.87
CA SER A 185 24.14 9.60 5.55
C SER A 185 23.28 10.43 4.60
N ALA A 186 22.09 10.80 5.09
CA ALA A 186 21.33 11.97 4.65
C ALA A 186 21.49 13.07 5.74
N PRO A 187 21.09 14.34 5.51
CA PRO A 187 20.25 14.82 4.43
C PRO A 187 20.98 14.96 3.10
N ILE A 188 20.34 14.49 2.03
CA ILE A 188 20.74 14.81 0.66
C ILE A 188 19.87 15.98 0.22
N THR A 189 20.48 17.00 -0.38
CA THR A 189 19.71 18.09 -0.98
C THR A 189 19.12 17.61 -2.30
N TRP A 190 17.79 17.46 -2.31
CA TRP A 190 17.06 17.02 -3.49
C TRP A 190 16.92 18.15 -4.51
N SER A 191 17.18 17.82 -5.78
CA SER A 191 16.83 18.72 -6.87
C SER A 191 15.32 18.80 -7.00
N SER A 192 14.78 20.01 -7.06
CA SER A 192 13.38 20.30 -7.34
C SER A 192 13.15 20.86 -8.74
N THR A 193 14.20 20.88 -9.56
CA THR A 193 14.16 21.41 -10.92
C THR A 193 13.85 20.28 -11.90
N SER A 194 12.94 20.50 -12.83
CA SER A 194 12.64 19.56 -13.92
C SER A 194 13.91 19.06 -14.61
N GLY A 195 14.14 17.74 -14.62
CA GLY A 195 15.33 17.11 -15.20
C GLY A 195 16.62 17.27 -14.40
N GLY A 196 16.59 18.00 -13.27
CA GLY A 196 17.71 18.12 -12.35
C GLY A 196 17.99 16.79 -11.65
N THR A 197 19.26 16.54 -11.34
CA THR A 197 19.72 15.28 -10.75
C THR A 197 20.28 15.45 -9.36
N THR A 198 20.07 14.45 -8.51
CA THR A 198 20.69 14.32 -7.20
C THR A 198 21.46 13.01 -7.15
N THR A 199 22.78 13.08 -6.95
CA THR A 199 23.63 11.88 -6.78
C THR A 199 23.87 11.61 -5.30
N SER A 200 23.63 10.37 -4.87
CA SER A 200 23.93 9.87 -3.53
C SER A 200 24.89 8.70 -3.64
N ASN A 201 26.17 8.93 -3.34
CA ASN A 201 27.23 7.95 -3.56
C ASN A 201 27.26 7.46 -5.02
N THR A 202 26.82 6.23 -5.32
CA THR A 202 26.87 5.65 -6.67
C THR A 202 25.53 5.66 -7.41
N VAL A 203 24.43 5.99 -6.72
CA VAL A 203 23.10 6.12 -7.34
C VAL A 203 22.84 7.58 -7.73
N THR A 204 22.26 7.79 -8.91
CA THR A 204 21.77 9.10 -9.35
C THR A 204 20.26 9.05 -9.54
N PHE A 205 19.59 10.05 -8.97
CA PHE A 205 18.16 10.29 -9.11
C PHE A 205 17.92 11.50 -10.01
N THR A 206 16.83 11.48 -10.76
CA THR A 206 16.31 12.61 -11.54
C THR A 206 14.96 13.02 -10.97
N TYR A 207 14.76 14.33 -10.80
CA TYR A 207 13.49 14.89 -10.38
C TYR A 207 12.39 14.53 -11.38
N ALA A 208 11.37 13.81 -10.90
CA ALA A 208 10.24 13.35 -11.70
C ALA A 208 8.99 14.22 -11.55
N GLY A 209 9.00 15.18 -10.62
CA GLY A 209 7.86 16.06 -10.35
C GLY A 209 7.32 15.92 -8.93
N PRO A 210 6.26 16.69 -8.60
CA PRO A 210 5.50 16.49 -7.38
C PRO A 210 4.92 15.06 -7.28
N LEU A 211 4.56 14.64 -6.07
CA LEU A 211 3.78 13.41 -5.89
C LEU A 211 2.50 13.47 -6.74
N THR A 212 2.21 12.39 -7.45
CA THR A 212 0.99 12.20 -8.25
C THR A 212 0.43 10.81 -7.99
N ALA A 213 -0.87 10.61 -8.21
CA ALA A 213 -1.45 9.28 -8.13
C ALA A 213 -0.86 8.40 -9.24
N THR A 214 -0.22 7.30 -8.84
CA THR A 214 0.31 6.28 -9.76
C THR A 214 -0.81 5.61 -10.54
N ALA A 215 -1.97 5.42 -9.91
CA ALA A 215 -3.18 5.00 -10.59
C ALA A 215 -4.40 5.64 -9.94
N ALA A 216 -5.40 5.95 -10.78
CA ALA A 216 -6.73 6.33 -10.36
C ALA A 216 -7.75 5.41 -11.01
N SER A 217 -8.45 4.61 -10.21
CA SER A 217 -9.49 3.72 -10.72
C SER A 217 -10.86 4.24 -10.34
N SER A 218 -11.81 4.25 -11.28
CA SER A 218 -13.18 4.67 -11.01
C SER A 218 -13.80 3.83 -9.90
N ALA A 219 -14.21 4.50 -8.82
CA ALA A 219 -14.82 3.87 -7.66
C ALA A 219 -16.05 4.68 -7.26
N PRO A 220 -17.17 4.54 -8.01
CA PRO A 220 -18.34 5.37 -7.79
C PRO A 220 -18.85 5.31 -6.33
N GLY A 221 -18.94 6.46 -5.65
CA GLY A 221 -19.34 6.57 -4.24
C GLY A 221 -18.22 6.41 -3.21
N GLY A 222 -16.97 6.31 -3.67
CA GLY A 222 -15.81 6.13 -2.80
C GLY A 222 -15.70 4.71 -2.27
N THR A 223 -14.63 4.46 -1.50
CA THR A 223 -14.36 3.15 -0.92
C THR A 223 -14.42 3.19 0.60
N SER A 224 -14.81 2.05 1.20
CA SER A 224 -14.80 1.89 2.67
C SER A 224 -13.89 0.77 3.15
N GLY A 225 -13.27 0.07 2.20
CA GLY A 225 -12.21 -0.90 2.46
C GLY A 225 -11.38 -1.07 1.20
N ILE A 226 -10.06 -1.03 1.38
CA ILE A 226 -9.06 -1.37 0.39
C ILE A 226 -8.33 -2.58 0.97
N ILE A 227 -8.35 -3.71 0.24
CA ILE A 227 -7.57 -4.89 0.55
C ILE A 227 -6.54 -5.03 -0.56
N ILE A 228 -5.28 -4.83 -0.18
CA ILE A 228 -4.15 -5.09 -1.07
C ILE A 228 -3.69 -6.50 -0.76
N ASP A 229 -3.95 -7.41 -1.68
CA ASP A 229 -3.39 -8.77 -1.63
C ASP A 229 -1.95 -8.71 -2.15
N ASN A 230 -1.06 -8.34 -1.23
CA ASN A 230 0.37 -8.32 -1.48
C ASN A 230 0.97 -9.71 -1.25
N VAL A 231 0.71 -10.60 -2.19
CA VAL A 231 1.43 -11.87 -2.30
C VAL A 231 2.85 -11.59 -2.78
N SER A 232 3.73 -11.20 -1.86
CA SER A 232 5.18 -11.13 -2.10
C SER A 232 5.74 -12.55 -2.08
N GLY A 233 5.84 -13.13 -3.26
CA GLY A 233 6.27 -14.50 -3.43
C GLY A 233 5.22 -15.27 -4.20
N ASN A 234 5.70 -16.14 -5.06
CA ASN A 234 4.86 -17.19 -5.61
C ASN A 234 4.19 -17.85 -4.38
N LEU A 235 2.86 -17.74 -4.25
CA LEU A 235 2.07 -18.81 -3.64
C LEU A 235 2.17 -20.06 -4.55
N ALA A 236 3.39 -20.36 -5.03
CA ALA A 236 3.69 -21.58 -5.71
C ALA A 236 3.55 -22.62 -4.62
N ALA A 237 2.42 -23.28 -4.70
CA ALA A 237 2.27 -24.62 -4.20
C ALA A 237 3.61 -25.36 -4.39
N PRO A 238 4.15 -25.99 -3.34
CA PRO A 238 5.47 -26.59 -3.41
C PRO A 238 5.55 -27.60 -4.56
N ALA A 239 6.75 -27.77 -5.13
CA ALA A 239 6.95 -28.78 -6.17
C ALA A 239 6.72 -30.19 -5.61
N PHE A 240 6.27 -31.10 -6.48
CA PHE A 240 6.12 -32.52 -6.14
C PHE A 240 7.44 -33.12 -5.59
N GLN A 241 7.31 -33.83 -4.47
CA GLN A 241 8.35 -34.64 -3.82
C GLN A 241 7.99 -36.12 -3.83
N ASN A 242 9.00 -36.97 -4.08
CA ASN A 242 8.92 -38.43 -4.00
C ASN A 242 8.99 -38.93 -2.55
N SER A 243 8.39 -40.08 -2.27
CA SER A 243 8.27 -40.68 -0.94
C SER A 243 7.73 -39.73 0.13
N HIS A 244 6.96 -38.73 -0.28
CA HIS A 244 6.45 -37.69 0.60
C HIS A 244 5.01 -37.99 1.00
N VAL A 245 4.68 -37.78 2.27
CA VAL A 245 3.32 -37.95 2.79
C VAL A 245 2.55 -36.67 2.53
N TYR A 246 1.52 -36.77 1.70
CA TYR A 246 0.60 -35.68 1.42
C TYR A 246 -0.71 -35.87 2.16
N THR A 247 -1.16 -34.81 2.83
CA THR A 247 -2.48 -34.75 3.46
C THR A 247 -3.51 -34.20 2.48
N ARG A 248 -4.79 -34.54 2.68
CA ARG A 248 -5.90 -34.04 1.86
C ARG A 248 -5.93 -32.50 1.88
N ASN A 249 -6.28 -31.90 0.74
CA ASN A 249 -6.28 -30.46 0.44
C ASN A 249 -4.88 -29.81 0.38
N THR A 250 -3.80 -30.58 0.46
CA THR A 250 -2.48 -30.05 0.10
C THR A 250 -2.49 -29.70 -1.38
N VAL A 251 -2.02 -28.50 -1.73
CA VAL A 251 -1.84 -28.08 -3.12
C VAL A 251 -0.36 -28.11 -3.44
N ILE A 252 0.01 -28.69 -4.59
CA ILE A 252 1.38 -28.69 -5.14
C ILE A 252 1.37 -28.17 -6.58
N THR A 253 2.55 -27.84 -7.12
CA THR A 253 2.70 -27.54 -8.55
C THR A 253 3.37 -28.68 -9.29
N ASP A 254 2.89 -28.96 -10.51
CA ASP A 254 3.59 -29.84 -11.46
C ASP A 254 4.56 -29.10 -12.40
N GLY A 255 4.70 -27.77 -12.19
CA GLY A 255 5.48 -26.87 -13.04
C GLY A 255 4.63 -26.12 -14.08
N THR A 256 3.42 -26.56 -14.35
CA THR A 256 2.45 -25.90 -15.25
C THR A 256 1.10 -25.66 -14.56
N ASN A 257 0.56 -26.65 -13.86
CA ASN A 257 -0.72 -26.64 -13.17
C ASN A 257 -0.55 -26.84 -11.66
N LEU A 258 -1.56 -26.39 -10.92
CA LEU A 258 -1.76 -26.72 -9.52
C LEU A 258 -2.50 -28.05 -9.40
N GLN A 259 -2.12 -28.82 -8.39
CA GLN A 259 -2.59 -30.17 -8.13
C GLN A 259 -3.02 -30.26 -6.66
N GLU A 260 -4.31 -30.46 -6.41
CA GLU A 260 -4.86 -30.62 -5.06
C GLU A 260 -4.96 -32.10 -4.68
N VAL A 261 -4.52 -32.45 -3.48
CA VAL A 261 -4.62 -33.81 -2.96
C VAL A 261 -6.06 -34.10 -2.54
N THR A 262 -6.75 -34.92 -3.32
CA THR A 262 -8.13 -35.35 -3.03
C THR A 262 -8.17 -36.65 -2.22
N VAL A 263 -7.13 -37.48 -2.35
CA VAL A 263 -6.91 -38.66 -1.50
C VAL A 263 -5.51 -38.58 -0.90
N ALA A 264 -5.44 -38.44 0.42
CA ALA A 264 -4.19 -38.41 1.18
C ALA A 264 -3.42 -39.73 1.03
N GLY A 265 -2.10 -39.66 1.07
CA GLY A 265 -1.24 -40.83 0.95
C GLY A 265 0.22 -40.46 0.79
N THR A 266 1.05 -41.45 0.49
CA THR A 266 2.47 -41.26 0.18
C THR A 266 2.70 -41.36 -1.32
N SER A 267 3.43 -40.41 -1.89
CA SER A 267 3.81 -40.43 -3.30
C SER A 267 4.76 -41.58 -3.64
N GLN A 268 4.91 -41.85 -4.93
CA GLN A 268 5.83 -42.87 -5.44
C GLN A 268 7.27 -42.63 -4.96
N THR A 269 8.08 -43.70 -4.98
CA THR A 269 9.45 -43.65 -4.45
C THR A 269 10.42 -42.89 -5.34
N SER A 270 10.16 -42.77 -6.64
CA SER A 270 11.02 -42.08 -7.61
C SER A 270 10.28 -41.64 -8.87
N GLY A 271 10.83 -40.64 -9.58
CA GLY A 271 10.28 -40.09 -10.82
C GLY A 271 9.23 -39.00 -10.60
N THR A 272 8.65 -38.50 -11.69
CA THR A 272 7.47 -37.62 -11.65
C THR A 272 6.26 -38.39 -12.19
N PRO A 273 5.06 -38.24 -11.60
CA PRO A 273 3.84 -38.80 -12.17
C PRO A 273 3.58 -38.22 -13.57
N GLY A 274 2.92 -39.00 -14.42
CA GLY A 274 2.35 -38.47 -15.66
C GLY A 274 1.14 -37.60 -15.33
N TRP A 275 1.36 -36.30 -15.13
CA TRP A 275 0.32 -35.37 -14.72
C TRP A 275 -0.80 -35.26 -15.76
N ASN A 276 -2.04 -35.44 -15.29
CA ASN A 276 -3.21 -35.17 -16.10
C ASN A 276 -3.34 -33.65 -16.30
N ALA A 277 -3.21 -33.19 -17.55
CA ALA A 277 -3.27 -31.76 -17.90
C ALA A 277 -4.71 -31.20 -17.95
N THR A 278 -5.73 -32.05 -17.88
CA THR A 278 -7.14 -31.60 -17.94
C THR A 278 -7.59 -31.14 -16.55
N VAL A 279 -8.15 -29.95 -16.45
CA VAL A 279 -8.75 -29.44 -15.19
C VAL A 279 -9.87 -30.38 -14.73
N GLY A 280 -9.84 -30.74 -13.45
CA GLY A 280 -10.69 -31.77 -12.83
C GLY A 280 -10.21 -33.20 -13.04
N GLY A 281 -9.23 -33.42 -13.92
CA GLY A 281 -8.60 -34.72 -14.14
C GLY A 281 -7.71 -35.13 -12.97
N THR A 282 -7.64 -36.43 -12.68
CA THR A 282 -6.88 -36.96 -11.55
C THR A 282 -5.55 -37.59 -11.97
N THR A 283 -4.54 -37.48 -11.10
CA THR A 283 -3.25 -38.17 -11.22
C THR A 283 -2.97 -38.93 -9.92
N THR A 284 -2.65 -40.21 -10.00
CA THR A 284 -2.26 -41.01 -8.83
C THR A 284 -0.75 -41.23 -8.81
N SER A 285 -0.13 -41.05 -7.65
CA SER A 285 1.29 -41.34 -7.41
C SER A 285 1.43 -42.15 -6.13
N GLY A 286 1.92 -43.39 -6.20
CA GLY A 286 1.90 -44.27 -5.04
C GLY A 286 0.48 -44.47 -4.52
N THR A 287 0.20 -43.97 -3.31
CA THR A 287 -1.13 -44.04 -2.66
C THR A 287 -1.86 -42.71 -2.60
N VAL A 288 -1.23 -41.61 -2.99
CA VAL A 288 -1.87 -40.28 -3.05
C VAL A 288 -2.53 -40.07 -4.41
N THR A 289 -3.71 -39.44 -4.42
CA THR A 289 -4.37 -38.97 -5.65
C THR A 289 -4.50 -37.47 -5.62
N PHE A 290 -4.10 -36.85 -6.72
CA PHE A 290 -4.18 -35.43 -6.99
C PHE A 290 -5.27 -35.16 -8.02
N THR A 291 -5.91 -34.00 -7.93
CA THR A 291 -6.80 -33.45 -8.94
C THR A 291 -6.18 -32.18 -9.49
N ASN A 292 -6.09 -32.07 -10.81
CA ASN A 292 -5.64 -30.85 -11.48
C ASN A 292 -6.70 -29.77 -11.29
N ILE A 293 -6.33 -28.65 -10.66
CA ILE A 293 -7.25 -27.54 -10.39
C ILE A 293 -7.03 -26.35 -11.35
N GLY A 294 -6.18 -26.51 -12.36
CA GLY A 294 -5.89 -25.51 -13.37
C GLY A 294 -4.45 -25.02 -13.37
N PRO A 295 -4.11 -24.13 -14.31
CA PRO A 295 -2.77 -23.58 -14.44
C PRO A 295 -2.33 -22.88 -13.15
N ALA A 296 -1.03 -23.00 -12.84
CA ALA A 296 -0.40 -22.24 -11.77
C ALA A 296 -0.30 -20.78 -12.23
N TYR A 297 -1.33 -19.99 -11.90
CA TYR A 297 -1.23 -18.56 -12.05
C TYR A 297 -0.25 -18.03 -11.00
N SER A 298 0.79 -17.32 -11.43
CA SER A 298 1.43 -16.35 -10.55
C SER A 298 0.34 -15.34 -10.20
N HIS A 299 -0.12 -15.33 -8.96
CA HIS A 299 -0.96 -14.23 -8.51
C HIS A 299 -0.09 -12.98 -8.56
N THR A 300 -0.30 -12.16 -9.59
CA THR A 300 0.17 -10.78 -9.56
C THR A 300 -0.58 -10.08 -8.43
N SER A 301 0.10 -9.24 -7.66
CA SER A 301 -0.52 -8.50 -6.55
C SER A 301 -1.86 -7.93 -7.00
N SER A 302 -2.91 -8.20 -6.25
CA SER A 302 -4.27 -7.84 -6.62
C SER A 302 -4.78 -6.76 -5.68
N PHE A 303 -5.34 -5.70 -6.27
CA PHE A 303 -5.94 -4.59 -5.55
C PHE A 303 -7.44 -4.80 -5.50
N TYR A 304 -7.95 -5.10 -4.31
CA TYR A 304 -9.38 -5.27 -4.06
C TYR A 304 -9.92 -4.06 -3.33
N TYR A 305 -11.07 -3.54 -3.76
CA TYR A 305 -11.76 -2.50 -3.02
C TYR A 305 -13.27 -2.65 -3.12
N ALA A 306 -13.98 -2.20 -2.09
CA ALA A 306 -15.44 -2.15 -2.08
C ALA A 306 -15.92 -0.70 -2.15
N THR A 307 -16.84 -0.41 -3.07
CA THR A 307 -17.54 0.88 -3.12
C THR A 307 -18.85 0.82 -2.35
N LEU A 308 -19.23 1.90 -1.65
CA LEU A 308 -20.45 1.92 -0.82
C LEU A 308 -21.68 2.53 -1.51
N ALA A 309 -21.60 3.04 -2.74
CA ALA A 309 -22.77 3.69 -3.35
C ALA A 309 -23.91 2.70 -3.62
N SER A 310 -25.08 3.02 -3.07
CA SER A 310 -26.36 2.47 -3.47
C SER A 310 -26.66 2.84 -4.94
N GLY A 311 -26.94 1.86 -5.79
CA GLY A 311 -27.50 2.10 -7.13
C GLY A 311 -26.52 2.12 -8.31
N GLN A 312 -25.29 1.61 -8.15
CA GLN A 312 -24.29 1.57 -9.23
C GLN A 312 -24.24 0.19 -9.93
N THR A 313 -24.07 0.20 -11.25
CA THR A 313 -23.77 -1.00 -12.06
C THR A 313 -22.29 -1.36 -11.91
N CYS A 314 -21.98 -2.52 -11.34
CA CYS A 314 -20.60 -2.99 -11.22
C CYS A 314 -20.06 -3.32 -12.62
N GLY A 315 -19.16 -2.48 -13.13
CA GLY A 315 -18.57 -2.62 -14.45
C GLY A 315 -17.51 -3.71 -14.52
N VAL A 316 -17.91 -4.98 -14.45
CA VAL A 316 -17.43 -6.12 -15.26
C VAL A 316 -18.37 -7.30 -14.98
N ALA A 317 -19.31 -7.53 -15.90
CA ALA A 317 -20.41 -8.51 -15.84
C ALA A 317 -21.62 -8.17 -14.93
N GLY A 318 -22.42 -7.19 -15.36
CA GLY A 318 -23.88 -7.39 -15.47
C GLY A 318 -24.73 -7.48 -14.20
N GLY A 319 -24.35 -6.85 -13.09
CA GLY A 319 -25.20 -6.74 -11.89
C GLY A 319 -25.34 -5.31 -11.39
N THR A 320 -26.58 -4.83 -11.24
CA THR A 320 -26.90 -3.68 -10.38
C THR A 320 -26.96 -4.17 -8.95
N ASN A 321 -26.03 -3.76 -8.09
CA ASN A 321 -26.10 -4.06 -6.66
C ASN A 321 -26.52 -2.81 -5.88
N VAL A 322 -27.53 -2.97 -5.04
CA VAL A 322 -28.05 -1.94 -4.12
C VAL A 322 -27.16 -1.76 -2.87
N SER A 323 -26.04 -2.49 -2.77
CA SER A 323 -25.24 -2.61 -1.55
C SER A 323 -23.72 -2.51 -1.76
N GLY A 324 -23.28 -1.97 -2.91
CA GLY A 324 -21.86 -1.79 -3.22
C GLY A 324 -21.26 -2.83 -4.16
N CYS A 325 -20.08 -2.54 -4.71
CA CYS A 325 -19.35 -3.39 -5.65
C CYS A 325 -17.95 -3.71 -5.12
N ALA A 326 -17.56 -4.98 -5.11
CA ALA A 326 -16.16 -5.37 -4.97
C ALA A 326 -15.49 -5.35 -6.35
N VAL A 327 -14.39 -4.60 -6.48
CA VAL A 327 -13.60 -4.51 -7.71
C VAL A 327 -12.25 -5.15 -7.48
N ASN A 328 -11.79 -5.99 -8.42
CA ASN A 328 -10.45 -6.54 -8.47
C ASN A 328 -9.68 -5.90 -9.63
N ARG A 329 -8.47 -5.41 -9.38
CA ARG A 329 -7.50 -4.99 -10.40
C ARG A 329 -6.19 -5.73 -10.19
N THR A 330 -5.68 -6.39 -11.21
CA THR A 330 -4.32 -6.95 -11.20
C THR A 330 -3.31 -5.81 -11.33
N GLN A 331 -2.16 -5.92 -10.66
CA GLN A 331 -1.06 -4.92 -10.71
C GLN A 331 -0.64 -4.56 -12.15
N SER A 332 -0.74 -5.49 -13.10
CA SER A 332 -0.47 -5.24 -14.53
C SER A 332 -1.43 -4.24 -15.19
N GLY A 333 -2.61 -4.01 -14.62
CA GLY A 333 -3.59 -3.02 -15.08
C GLY A 333 -3.52 -1.69 -14.32
N LEU A 334 -2.51 -1.50 -13.46
CA LEU A 334 -2.23 -0.28 -12.70
C LEU A 334 -0.94 0.43 -13.14
N GLN A 335 -0.20 -0.14 -14.10
CA GLN A 335 0.99 0.47 -14.73
C GLN A 335 0.64 1.11 -16.07
#